data_AF-A0A453CHM8-F1
#
_entry.id   AF-A0A453CHM8-F1
#
_cell.length_a   1.000
_cell.length_b   1.000
_cell.length_c   1.000
_cell.angle_alpha   90.00
_cell.angle_beta   90.00
_cell.angle_gamma   90.00
#
_symmetry.space_group_name_H-M   'P 1'
#
loop_
_entity.id
_entity.type
_entity.pdbx_description
1 polymer ?
#
loop_
_entity_poly.entity_id
_entity_poly.type
_entity_poly.pdbx_seq_one_letter_code
_entity_poly.pdbx_strand_id
1 'polypeptide(L)' 'MTFLLLLIPLLLVPGSQAKICRVYSQSYTIPLCKPGPCAEACHKEGFPEGRCYILGVIPLIIFCVCEKQW' A
#
# COMPACT_ATOMS: atom_id res chain seq x y z
N MET A 1 43.07 -2.70 22.03
CA MET A 1 42.00 -3.54 21.44
C MET A 1 40.67 -2.80 21.62
N THR A 2 40.41 -1.77 20.83
CA THR A 2 39.34 -0.78 21.12
C THR A 2 38.66 -0.35 19.82
N PHE A 3 38.15 -1.32 19.05
CA PHE A 3 37.47 -1.05 17.78
C PHE A 3 36.07 -1.70 17.67
N LEU A 4 35.59 -2.37 18.72
CA LEU A 4 34.32 -3.11 18.68
C LEU A 4 33.11 -2.32 19.21
N LEU A 5 33.32 -1.18 19.88
CA LEU A 5 32.22 -0.45 20.54
C LEU A 5 31.38 0.42 19.58
N LEU A 6 31.84 0.66 18.36
CA LEU A 6 31.18 1.54 17.39
C LEU A 6 30.14 0.82 16.50
N LEU A 7 29.98 -0.51 16.62
CA LEU A 7 29.06 -1.29 15.78
C LEU A 7 27.64 -1.42 16.36
N ILE A 8 27.46 -1.16 17.65
CA ILE A 8 26.18 -1.31 18.35
C ILE A 8 25.12 -0.26 17.96
N PRO A 9 25.43 1.02 17.62
CA PRO A 9 24.38 1.99 17.33
C PRO A 9 23.64 1.74 16.00
N LEU A 10 24.20 0.96 15.07
CA LEU A 10 23.52 0.63 13.80
C LEU A 10 22.42 -0.43 13.95
N LEU A 11 22.47 -1.27 14.98
CA LEU A 11 21.52 -2.36 15.18
C LEU A 11 20.23 -1.91 15.89
N LEU A 12 20.22 -0.69 16.45
CA LEU A 12 19.09 -0.15 17.20
C LEU A 12 18.19 0.80 16.41
N VAL A 13 18.32 0.88 15.08
CA VAL A 13 17.28 1.55 14.29
C VAL A 13 16.07 0.63 14.31
N PRO A 14 14.97 0.96 15.04
CA PRO A 14 13.75 0.19 14.89
C PRO A 14 13.38 0.30 13.41
N GLY A 15 13.26 -0.84 12.74
CA GLY A 15 12.80 -0.86 11.35
C GLY A 15 11.54 -0.03 11.28
N SER A 16 11.63 1.14 10.64
CA SER A 16 10.49 2.03 10.45
C SER A 16 9.50 1.24 9.61
N GLN A 17 8.50 0.63 10.26
CA GLN A 17 7.37 0.05 9.55
C GLN A 17 6.67 1.23 8.88
N ALA A 18 6.98 1.45 7.60
CA ALA A 18 6.35 2.47 6.81
C ALA A 18 4.83 2.26 6.91
N LYS A 19 4.13 3.26 7.44
CA LYS A 19 2.69 3.15 7.63
C LYS A 19 2.05 3.24 6.24
N ILE A 20 1.45 2.15 5.79
CA ILE A 20 0.73 2.15 4.51
C ILE A 20 -0.63 2.80 4.74
N CYS A 21 -0.92 3.86 4.01
CA CYS A 21 -2.24 4.44 3.92
C CYS A 21 -3.01 3.82 2.77
N ARG A 22 -4.27 3.50 3.04
CA ARG A 22 -5.20 2.86 2.13
C ARG A 22 -6.47 3.68 2.05
N VAL A 23 -6.91 3.99 0.85
CA VAL A 23 -8.19 4.66 0.60
C VAL A 23 -8.91 3.98 -0.55
N TYR A 24 -10.24 3.96 -0.55
CA TYR A 24 -10.98 3.53 -1.74
C TYR A 24 -10.71 4.50 -2.89
N SER A 25 -10.50 3.98 -4.08
CA SER A 25 -10.40 4.80 -5.29
C SER A 25 -11.71 5.56 -5.47
N GLN A 26 -11.60 6.87 -5.73
CA GLN A 26 -12.75 7.72 -6.00
C GLN A 26 -13.20 7.65 -7.46
N SER A 27 -12.25 7.41 -8.37
CA SER A 27 -12.52 7.38 -9.81
C SER A 27 -12.86 5.97 -10.34
N TYR A 28 -12.43 4.91 -9.66
CA TYR A 28 -12.70 3.53 -10.04
C TYR A 28 -13.90 2.95 -9.26
N THR A 29 -15.07 2.95 -9.87
CA THR A 29 -16.34 2.50 -9.24
C THR A 29 -16.83 1.12 -9.71
N ILE A 30 -16.04 0.42 -10.53
CA ILE A 30 -16.42 -0.88 -11.10
C ILE A 30 -16.35 -1.97 -10.00
N PRO A 31 -17.43 -2.73 -9.74
CA PRO A 31 -17.48 -3.72 -8.65
C PRO A 31 -16.68 -5.01 -8.89
N LEU A 32 -16.20 -5.24 -10.11
CA LEU A 32 -15.23 -6.30 -10.45
C LEU A 32 -13.90 -5.64 -10.81
N CYS A 33 -13.17 -5.23 -9.78
CA CYS A 33 -11.87 -4.58 -9.92
C CYS A 33 -10.89 -5.39 -10.77
N LYS A 34 -10.21 -4.71 -11.70
CA LYS A 34 -9.11 -5.24 -12.49
C LYS A 34 -7.81 -4.55 -12.05
N PRO A 35 -6.72 -5.30 -11.75
CA PRO A 35 -5.50 -4.72 -11.17
C PRO A 35 -4.89 -3.58 -11.98
N GLY A 36 -4.72 -3.75 -13.30
CA GLY A 36 -4.11 -2.71 -14.17
C GLY A 36 -4.92 -1.41 -14.19
N PRO A 37 -6.21 -1.44 -14.58
CA PRO A 37 -7.08 -0.27 -14.55
C PRO A 37 -7.20 0.39 -13.17
N CYS A 38 -7.19 -0.40 -12.08
CA CYS A 38 -7.18 0.12 -10.72
C CYS A 38 -5.89 0.88 -10.40
N ALA A 39 -4.73 0.32 -10.74
CA ALA A 39 -3.45 1.00 -10.55
C ALA A 39 -3.37 2.31 -11.35
N GLU A 40 -3.83 2.32 -12.61
CA GLU A 40 -3.87 3.53 -13.44
C GLU A 40 -4.80 4.60 -12.85
N ALA A 41 -5.96 4.21 -12.32
CA ALA A 41 -6.88 5.13 -11.63
C ALA A 41 -6.22 5.72 -10.37
N CYS A 42 -5.59 4.90 -9.54
CA CYS A 42 -4.88 5.35 -8.34
C CYS A 42 -3.70 6.27 -8.66
N HIS A 43 -2.97 6.02 -9.75
CA HIS A 43 -1.92 6.93 -10.23
C HIS A 43 -2.47 8.32 -10.56
N LYS A 44 -3.63 8.38 -11.23
CA LYS A 44 -4.33 9.64 -11.51
C LYS A 44 -4.85 10.34 -10.26
N GLU A 45 -5.16 9.58 -9.21
CA GLU A 45 -5.56 10.08 -7.88
C GLU A 45 -4.36 10.50 -7.00
N GLY A 46 -3.12 10.36 -7.49
CA GLY A 46 -1.91 10.75 -6.77
C GLY A 46 -1.36 9.71 -5.81
N PHE A 47 -1.81 8.45 -5.93
CA PHE A 47 -1.26 7.32 -5.18
C PHE A 47 -0.29 6.53 -6.07
N PRO A 48 0.85 6.06 -5.55
CA PRO A 48 1.81 5.27 -6.32
C PRO A 48 1.34 3.85 -6.62
N GLU A 49 0.37 3.32 -5.87
CA GLU A 49 -0.08 1.94 -5.95
C GLU A 49 -1.61 1.86 -5.94
N GLY A 50 -2.15 0.85 -6.62
CA GLY A 50 -3.57 0.49 -6.58
C GLY A 50 -3.75 -1.02 -6.58
N ARG A 51 -4.61 -1.53 -5.68
CA ARG A 51 -4.86 -2.97 -5.51
C ARG A 51 -6.35 -3.28 -5.44
N CYS A 52 -6.71 -4.45 -5.94
CA CYS A 52 -8.08 -4.96 -5.84
C CYS A 52 -8.27 -5.75 -4.54
N TYR A 53 -9.29 -5.39 -3.76
CA TYR A 53 -9.64 -6.06 -2.50
C TYR A 53 -11.04 -6.63 -2.54
N ILE A 54 -11.19 -7.84 -2.02
CA ILE A 54 -12.47 -8.52 -1.87
C ILE A 54 -13.17 -7.97 -0.62
N LEU A 55 -14.37 -7.42 -0.77
CA LEU A 55 -15.21 -6.98 0.35
C LEU A 55 -16.21 -8.06 0.78
N GLY A 56 -16.65 -8.90 -0.15
CA GLY A 56 -17.64 -9.94 0.10
C GLY A 56 -17.65 -10.98 -1.00
N VAL A 57 -18.07 -12.20 -0.67
CA VAL A 57 -18.10 -13.37 -1.56
C VAL A 57 -19.48 -13.64 -2.16
N ILE A 58 -20.57 -13.10 -1.58
CA ILE A 58 -21.93 -13.23 -2.11
C ILE A 58 -22.70 -11.90 -1.89
N PRO A 59 -22.91 -11.07 -2.93
CA PRO A 59 -22.27 -11.14 -4.25
C PRO A 59 -20.75 -10.94 -4.14
N LEU A 60 -19.98 -11.46 -5.11
CA LEU A 60 -18.53 -11.20 -5.18
C LEU A 60 -18.32 -9.72 -5.52
N ILE A 61 -17.85 -8.94 -4.56
CA ILE A 61 -17.51 -7.53 -4.81
C ILE A 61 -16.03 -7.30 -4.53
N ILE A 62 -15.35 -6.78 -5.55
CA ILE A 62 -13.91 -6.50 -5.54
C ILE A 62 -13.72 -5.04 -5.89
N PHE A 63 -13.22 -4.25 -4.94
CA PHE A 63 -13.06 -2.81 -5.08
C PHE A 63 -11.59 -2.44 -5.29
N CYS A 64 -11.37 -1.28 -5.90
CA CYS A 64 -10.05 -0.69 -6.03
C CYS A 64 -9.70 0.13 -4.78
N VAL A 65 -8.51 -0.11 -4.22
CA VAL A 65 -7.95 0.61 -3.08
C VAL A 65 -6.61 1.19 -3.50
N CYS A 66 -6.44 2.49 -3.31
CA CYS A 66 -5.21 3.21 -3.57
C CYS A 66 -4.33 3.23 -2.32
N GLU A 67 -3.03 3.00 -2.52
CA GLU A 67 -2.07 2.85 -1.42
C GLU A 67 -0.87 3.78 -1.56
N LYS A 68 -0.41 4.34 -0.43
CA LYS A 68 0.83 5.12 -0.34
C LYS A 68 1.53 4.90 0.99
N GLN A 69 2.86 4.96 1.00
CA GLN A 69 3.63 4.99 2.25
C GLN A 69 3.54 6.40 2.86
N TRP A 70 3.43 6.48 4.19
CA TRP A 70 3.52 7.72 4.98
C TRP A 70 4.92 7.89 5.57
#